data_AF-A0A5Q4GDS2-F1
#
_entry.id   AF-A0A5Q4GDS2-F1
#
_cell.length_a   1.000
_cell.length_b   1.000
_cell.length_c   1.000
_cell.angle_alpha   90.00
_cell.angle_beta   90.00
_cell.angle_gamma   90.00
#
_symmetry.space_group_name_H-M   'P 1'
#
loop_
_entity.id
_entity.type
_entity.pdbx_description
1 polymer ?
#
loop_
_entity_poly.entity_id
_entity_poly.type
_entity_poly.pdbx_seq_one_letter_code
_entity_poly.pdbx_strand_id
1 'polypeptide(L)'
;MKRPATPRRRLALLLAVIAAAALIGVASAQAGGASRSAGLELGFGGAVVADAWNPFRLVLRDVGPVTFELAIDRGTLRDGERWSVYRADLPGGSGLSVVEDEVFVPVWRSLSWTVRSGGLTIASGSVARTQADRRPLDIIVGEPGPVVRGSVMGGRSVDLAADRLPLRSAAYDGVGRVIVATPSARPQALLAAAVGGAEVVLTPSALANAELSAIIPAGGGERLVGAGRIVSLDVWRPTADTVARVDQAALLSAFAAAERISLPRPAPVLPLLVAASGYALVVLLVLRFAGVPGVTAALVLALGASLAVWTPLRPERPTIDTSRDLVIGAEGIGQRWRLHERVTLPAQTLVLDVAGWPLSDVEARLGPASVAVDLPRWRHLTVVERPRTAALPLLQQADGSWRNQGTVPLTVVVIRGGDHVDDVPADALVPPPSRDPRPLPSVALALLELVPEGAAVASDGARWFVALPSTVLAEAVP
;
A
#
# COMPACT_ATOMS: atom_id res chain seq x y z
N MET A 1 -88.47 4.27 -12.93
CA MET A 1 -88.40 3.79 -11.53
C MET A 1 -86.98 3.30 -11.23
N LYS A 2 -86.16 4.09 -10.51
CA LYS A 2 -84.82 3.67 -10.05
C LYS A 2 -84.97 2.99 -8.68
N ARG A 3 -84.70 1.69 -8.58
CA ARG A 3 -84.70 0.97 -7.29
C ARG A 3 -83.54 1.51 -6.41
N PRO A 4 -83.79 1.91 -5.15
CA PRO A 4 -82.73 2.33 -4.26
C PRO A 4 -81.83 1.13 -3.90
N ALA A 5 -80.52 1.29 -4.07
CA ALA A 5 -79.54 0.29 -3.67
C ALA A 5 -79.63 0.09 -2.14
N THR A 6 -79.92 -1.14 -1.73
CA THR A 6 -80.08 -1.56 -0.34
C THR A 6 -78.87 -1.20 0.53
N PRO A 7 -79.06 -0.66 1.75
CA PRO A 7 -78.00 -0.15 2.63
C PRO A 7 -76.92 -1.18 2.99
N ARG A 8 -77.22 -2.48 2.89
CA ARG A 8 -76.26 -3.57 3.11
C ARG A 8 -75.08 -3.58 2.12
N ARG A 9 -75.29 -3.14 0.87
CA ARG A 9 -74.19 -3.08 -0.13
C ARG A 9 -73.21 -1.94 0.17
N ARG A 10 -73.68 -0.83 0.73
CA ARG A 10 -72.82 0.29 1.13
C ARG A 10 -71.97 -0.07 2.36
N LEU A 11 -72.54 -0.79 3.32
CA LEU A 11 -71.81 -1.27 4.50
C LEU A 11 -70.73 -2.29 4.13
N ALA A 12 -71.04 -3.23 3.22
CA ALA A 12 -70.07 -4.22 2.75
C ALA A 12 -68.91 -3.58 1.96
N LEU A 13 -69.19 -2.57 1.14
CA LEU A 13 -68.16 -1.84 0.40
C LEU A 13 -67.23 -1.05 1.35
N LEU A 14 -67.80 -0.43 2.38
CA LEU A 14 -67.05 0.37 3.36
C LEU A 14 -66.17 -0.53 4.25
N LEU A 15 -66.67 -1.70 4.66
CA LEU A 15 -65.88 -2.72 5.35
C LEU A 15 -64.77 -3.30 4.47
N ALA A 16 -65.02 -3.50 3.17
CA ALA A 16 -63.99 -3.98 2.24
C ALA A 16 -62.87 -2.93 2.01
N VAL A 17 -63.21 -1.65 1.94
CA VAL A 17 -62.21 -0.56 1.84
C VAL A 17 -61.40 -0.43 3.12
N ILE A 18 -62.02 -0.55 4.29
CA ILE A 18 -61.31 -0.54 5.58
C ILE A 18 -60.39 -1.77 5.71
N ALA A 19 -60.87 -2.96 5.31
CA ALA A 19 -60.05 -4.16 5.32
C ALA A 19 -58.87 -4.07 4.33
N ALA A 20 -59.08 -3.51 3.14
CA ALA A 20 -58.01 -3.27 2.17
C ALA A 20 -57.01 -2.22 2.67
N ALA A 21 -57.47 -1.14 3.29
CA ALA A 21 -56.60 -0.13 3.91
C ALA A 21 -55.83 -0.69 5.11
N ALA A 22 -56.43 -1.56 5.92
CA ALA A 22 -55.78 -2.25 7.02
C ALA A 22 -54.72 -3.25 6.51
N LEU A 23 -54.99 -3.99 5.43
CA LEU A 23 -54.01 -4.88 4.81
C LEU A 23 -52.84 -4.12 4.19
N ILE A 24 -53.09 -2.97 3.55
CA ILE A 24 -52.03 -2.09 3.02
C ILE A 24 -51.23 -1.48 4.17
N GLY A 25 -51.88 -1.09 5.28
CA GLY A 25 -51.22 -0.58 6.48
C GLY A 25 -50.32 -1.62 7.16
N VAL A 26 -50.78 -2.87 7.29
CA VAL A 26 -50.01 -3.97 7.89
C VAL A 26 -48.87 -4.44 6.97
N ALA A 27 -49.07 -4.46 5.65
CA ALA A 27 -47.99 -4.75 4.70
C ALA A 27 -46.91 -3.65 4.69
N SER A 28 -47.30 -2.39 4.88
CA SER A 28 -46.37 -1.26 4.99
C SER A 28 -45.63 -1.24 6.34
N ALA A 29 -46.29 -1.68 7.41
CA ALA A 29 -45.69 -1.77 8.75
C ALA A 29 -44.69 -2.95 8.87
N GLN A 30 -44.93 -4.07 8.19
CA GLN A 30 -43.97 -5.19 8.16
C GLN A 30 -42.74 -4.93 7.28
N ALA A 31 -42.84 -4.01 6.31
CA ALA A 31 -41.69 -3.55 5.53
C ALA A 31 -40.76 -2.57 6.30
N GLY A 32 -41.22 -2.05 7.44
CA GLY A 32 -40.48 -1.08 8.28
C GLY A 32 -39.59 -1.67 9.37
N GLY A 33 -39.46 -3.01 9.48
CA GLY A 33 -38.83 -3.68 10.63
C GLY A 33 -37.41 -4.20 10.44
N ALA A 34 -36.88 -4.26 9.21
CA ALA A 34 -35.47 -4.58 9.00
C ALA A 34 -34.67 -3.27 9.00
N SER A 35 -34.03 -2.95 10.13
CA SER A 35 -33.12 -1.80 10.22
C SER A 35 -31.95 -2.00 9.25
N ARG A 36 -32.09 -1.45 8.04
CA ARG A 36 -30.99 -1.32 7.10
C ARG A 36 -29.92 -0.45 7.73
N SER A 37 -28.72 -0.98 7.88
CA SER A 37 -27.62 -0.23 8.48
C SER A 37 -26.31 -0.53 7.76
N ALA A 38 -25.50 0.50 7.58
CA ALA A 38 -24.12 0.37 7.15
C ALA A 38 -23.23 1.05 8.19
N GLY A 39 -22.17 0.36 8.62
CA GLY A 39 -21.16 0.89 9.54
C GLY A 39 -19.78 0.69 8.95
N LEU A 40 -18.96 1.75 8.95
CA LEU A 40 -17.56 1.68 8.55
C LEU A 40 -16.67 1.87 9.78
N GLU A 41 -15.70 0.98 9.92
CA GLU A 41 -14.55 1.15 10.78
C GLU A 41 -13.32 1.32 9.88
N LEU A 42 -12.61 2.45 9.99
CA LEU A 42 -11.37 2.73 9.24
C LEU A 42 -10.22 2.82 10.23
N GLY A 43 -9.13 2.10 9.97
CA GLY A 43 -8.04 1.88 10.91
C GLY A 43 -8.43 0.91 12.04
N PHE A 44 -7.58 0.81 13.06
CA PHE A 44 -7.84 -0.06 14.21
C PHE A 44 -8.70 0.68 15.23
N GLY A 45 -9.93 0.21 15.50
CA GLY A 45 -10.83 0.86 16.45
C GLY A 45 -11.17 2.31 16.07
N GLY A 46 -11.08 2.66 14.77
CA GLY A 46 -11.26 4.04 14.28
C GLY A 46 -9.98 4.90 14.26
N ALA A 47 -8.83 4.37 14.72
CA ALA A 47 -7.55 5.07 14.68
C ALA A 47 -6.81 4.82 13.37
N VAL A 48 -6.63 5.86 12.57
CA VAL A 48 -5.97 5.83 11.26
C VAL A 48 -4.52 6.30 11.37
N VAL A 49 -3.59 5.60 10.73
CA VAL A 49 -2.19 6.02 10.61
C VAL A 49 -1.97 6.63 9.23
N ALA A 50 -1.51 7.87 9.17
CA ALA A 50 -1.25 8.55 7.91
C ALA A 50 0.03 8.06 7.23
N ASP A 51 0.05 8.09 5.89
CA ASP A 51 1.08 7.53 5.01
C ASP A 51 1.32 6.03 5.22
N ALA A 52 0.26 5.28 5.52
CA ALA A 52 0.29 3.84 5.74
C ALA A 52 -0.94 3.13 5.14
N TRP A 53 -0.81 1.83 4.91
CA TRP A 53 -1.94 0.94 4.62
C TRP A 53 -2.77 0.68 5.89
N ASN A 54 -4.04 1.10 5.86
CA ASN A 54 -4.95 0.95 6.99
C ASN A 54 -6.03 -0.09 6.67
N PRO A 55 -6.39 -0.97 7.62
CA PRO A 55 -7.55 -1.83 7.44
C PRO A 55 -8.82 -0.99 7.45
N PHE A 56 -9.83 -1.42 6.72
CA PHE A 56 -11.19 -0.98 6.94
C PHE A 56 -12.13 -2.19 6.99
N ARG A 57 -13.21 -2.02 7.75
CA ARG A 57 -14.25 -3.01 7.92
C ARG A 57 -15.60 -2.36 7.68
N LEU A 58 -16.26 -2.77 6.62
CA LEU A 58 -17.60 -2.33 6.27
C LEU A 58 -18.60 -3.41 6.67
N VAL A 59 -19.50 -3.07 7.58
CA VAL A 59 -20.58 -3.93 8.06
C VAL A 59 -21.87 -3.46 7.41
N LEU A 60 -22.50 -4.33 6.63
CA LEU A 60 -23.76 -4.10 5.95
C LEU A 60 -24.82 -5.03 6.53
N ARG A 61 -26.00 -4.51 6.88
CA ARG A 61 -27.13 -5.31 7.32
C ARG A 61 -28.36 -5.03 6.48
N ASP A 62 -28.88 -6.08 5.85
CA ASP A 62 -30.13 -6.05 5.07
C ASP A 62 -30.14 -4.99 3.96
N VAL A 63 -29.01 -4.85 3.27
CA VAL A 63 -28.81 -3.89 2.18
C VAL A 63 -28.49 -4.61 0.88
N GLY A 64 -29.07 -4.13 -0.23
CA GLY A 64 -28.73 -4.61 -1.58
C GLY A 64 -27.31 -4.20 -1.98
N PRO A 65 -26.94 -4.35 -3.27
CA PRO A 65 -25.64 -3.91 -3.77
C PRO A 65 -25.34 -2.47 -3.35
N VAL A 66 -24.09 -2.24 -2.92
CA VAL A 66 -23.63 -0.94 -2.45
C VAL A 66 -22.36 -0.51 -3.17
N THR A 67 -22.19 0.79 -3.35
CA THR A 67 -20.91 1.41 -3.73
C THR A 67 -20.35 2.10 -2.49
N PHE A 68 -19.15 1.69 -2.09
CA PHE A 68 -18.35 2.36 -1.08
C PHE A 68 -17.40 3.34 -1.78
N GLU A 69 -17.38 4.59 -1.34
CA GLU A 69 -16.46 5.62 -1.81
C GLU A 69 -15.75 6.25 -0.63
N LEU A 70 -14.42 6.31 -0.69
CA LEU A 70 -13.54 7.01 0.23
C LEU A 70 -12.81 8.11 -0.55
N ALA A 71 -13.07 9.36 -0.22
CA ALA A 71 -12.49 10.53 -0.86
C ALA A 71 -11.45 11.18 0.07
N ILE A 72 -10.25 11.39 -0.47
CA ILE A 72 -9.08 11.89 0.26
C ILE A 72 -8.59 13.15 -0.45
N ASP A 73 -8.70 14.30 0.22
CA ASP A 73 -8.14 15.57 -0.25
C ASP A 73 -6.72 15.75 0.30
N ARG A 74 -5.76 15.92 -0.60
CA ARG A 74 -4.35 16.21 -0.29
C ARG A 74 -3.94 17.65 -0.63
N GLY A 75 -4.92 18.46 -1.04
CA GLY A 75 -4.72 19.81 -1.48
C GLY A 75 -4.01 20.71 -0.47
N THR A 76 -3.22 21.66 -0.98
CA THR A 76 -2.59 22.69 -0.17
C THR A 76 -3.37 24.01 -0.31
N LEU A 77 -3.13 24.96 0.60
CA LEU A 77 -3.69 26.31 0.45
C LEU A 77 -3.20 27.01 -0.83
N ARG A 78 -2.05 26.58 -1.38
CA ARG A 78 -1.42 27.17 -2.57
C ARG A 78 -1.92 26.54 -3.86
N ASP A 79 -2.10 25.22 -3.86
CA ASP A 79 -2.35 24.44 -5.08
C ASP A 79 -3.83 24.07 -5.27
N GLY A 80 -4.69 24.41 -4.31
CA GLY A 80 -6.10 24.05 -4.32
C GLY A 80 -6.36 22.63 -3.83
N GLU A 81 -7.60 22.18 -3.96
CA GLU A 81 -8.02 20.81 -3.62
C GLU A 81 -7.40 19.79 -4.60
N ARG A 82 -7.05 18.61 -4.10
CA ARG A 82 -6.56 17.49 -4.91
C ARG A 82 -7.16 16.19 -4.40
N TRP A 83 -8.10 15.64 -5.15
CA TRP A 83 -8.90 14.52 -4.70
C TRP A 83 -8.42 13.19 -5.27
N SER A 84 -8.15 12.24 -4.39
CA SER A 84 -8.05 10.82 -4.73
C SER A 84 -9.26 10.08 -4.18
N VAL A 85 -9.88 9.24 -5.01
CA VAL A 85 -11.14 8.56 -4.67
C VAL A 85 -10.94 7.05 -4.79
N TYR A 86 -11.02 6.36 -3.66
CA TYR A 86 -11.12 4.90 -3.63
C TYR A 86 -12.59 4.49 -3.74
N ARG A 87 -12.89 3.61 -4.69
CA ARG A 87 -14.25 3.11 -4.96
C ARG A 87 -14.26 1.58 -5.01
N ALA A 88 -15.20 0.99 -4.28
CA ALA A 88 -15.45 -0.44 -4.31
C ALA A 88 -16.95 -0.72 -4.49
N ASP A 89 -17.30 -1.49 -5.51
CA ASP A 89 -18.65 -2.00 -5.70
C ASP A 89 -18.77 -3.35 -4.99
N LEU A 90 -19.72 -3.43 -4.07
CA LEU A 90 -19.89 -4.55 -3.14
C LEU A 90 -21.28 -5.17 -3.33
N PRO A 91 -21.39 -6.50 -3.32
CA PRO A 91 -22.64 -7.19 -3.65
C PRO A 91 -23.77 -6.97 -2.63
N GLY A 92 -23.47 -6.54 -1.40
CA GLY A 92 -24.45 -6.45 -0.31
C GLY A 92 -24.92 -7.83 0.17
N GLY A 93 -26.13 -7.91 0.74
CA GLY A 93 -26.73 -9.17 1.15
C GLY A 93 -28.01 -9.03 2.00
N SER A 94 -28.86 -10.06 1.96
CA SER A 94 -29.97 -10.25 2.90
C SER A 94 -29.42 -10.82 4.20
N GLY A 95 -29.21 -10.00 5.22
CA GLY A 95 -28.54 -10.36 6.47
C GLY A 95 -27.28 -9.54 6.72
N LEU A 96 -26.37 -10.07 7.55
CA LEU A 96 -25.11 -9.44 7.89
C LEU A 96 -24.04 -9.79 6.85
N SER A 97 -23.48 -8.77 6.19
CA SER A 97 -22.32 -8.89 5.31
C SER A 97 -21.19 -8.04 5.87
N VAL A 98 -19.99 -8.62 5.95
CA VAL A 98 -18.79 -7.94 6.46
C VAL A 98 -17.75 -7.98 5.36
N VAL A 99 -17.28 -6.81 4.95
CA VAL A 99 -16.21 -6.66 3.97
C VAL A 99 -15.01 -6.04 4.67
N GLU A 100 -13.87 -6.70 4.57
CA GLU A 100 -12.60 -6.24 5.14
C GLU A 100 -11.59 -6.06 4.02
N ASP A 101 -10.98 -4.88 3.92
CA ASP A 101 -9.91 -4.61 2.97
C ASP A 101 -8.89 -3.62 3.55
N GLU A 102 -7.79 -3.35 2.83
CA GLU A 102 -6.83 -2.33 3.21
C GLU A 102 -6.80 -1.21 2.18
N VAL A 103 -6.69 0.02 2.67
CA VAL A 103 -6.56 1.22 1.84
C VAL A 103 -5.37 2.04 2.32
N PHE A 104 -4.54 2.49 1.39
CA PHE A 104 -3.48 3.42 1.73
C PHE A 104 -4.08 4.79 2.03
N VAL A 105 -3.77 5.34 3.20
CA VAL A 105 -4.25 6.65 3.61
C VAL A 105 -3.04 7.59 3.68
N PRO A 106 -2.80 8.45 2.66
CA PRO A 106 -1.73 9.44 2.71
C PRO A 106 -2.06 10.51 3.76
N VAL A 107 -1.14 11.38 4.15
CA VAL A 107 -1.53 12.60 4.90
C VAL A 107 -2.61 13.37 4.14
N TRP A 108 -3.69 13.72 4.85
CA TRP A 108 -4.89 14.33 4.29
C TRP A 108 -5.19 15.70 4.90
N ARG A 109 -5.88 16.52 4.13
CA ARG A 109 -6.58 17.72 4.59
C ARG A 109 -8.02 17.40 4.96
N SER A 110 -8.70 16.61 4.13
CA SER A 110 -10.04 16.10 4.37
C SER A 110 -10.10 14.64 3.97
N LEU A 111 -10.75 13.83 4.81
CA LEU A 111 -11.02 12.43 4.51
C LEU A 111 -12.48 12.18 4.80
N SER A 112 -13.21 11.72 3.79
CA SER A 112 -14.64 11.46 3.89
C SER A 112 -15.00 10.17 3.20
N TRP A 113 -16.05 9.52 3.68
CA TRP A 113 -16.52 8.27 3.10
C TRP A 113 -18.04 8.28 2.98
N THR A 114 -18.52 7.56 1.97
CA THR A 114 -19.94 7.35 1.73
C THR A 114 -20.20 5.91 1.32
N VAL A 115 -21.37 5.40 1.69
CA VAL A 115 -21.89 4.12 1.23
C VAL A 115 -23.23 4.41 0.58
N ARG A 116 -23.38 3.99 -0.67
CA ARG A 116 -24.56 4.27 -1.50
C ARG A 116 -25.22 2.99 -1.95
N SER A 117 -26.55 2.92 -1.92
CA SER A 117 -27.34 1.80 -2.46
C SER A 117 -28.52 2.35 -3.24
N GLY A 118 -28.74 1.86 -4.47
CA GLY A 118 -29.81 2.36 -5.33
C GLY A 118 -29.74 3.88 -5.59
N GLY A 119 -28.55 4.47 -5.59
CA GLY A 119 -28.32 5.91 -5.75
C GLY A 119 -28.44 6.74 -4.47
N LEU A 120 -29.00 6.19 -3.39
CA LEU A 120 -29.19 6.87 -2.10
C LEU A 120 -28.01 6.60 -1.16
N THR A 121 -27.59 7.63 -0.41
CA THR A 121 -26.58 7.50 0.66
C THR A 121 -27.24 6.86 1.88
N ILE A 122 -26.74 5.69 2.29
CA ILE A 122 -27.24 4.95 3.45
C ILE A 122 -26.39 5.18 4.70
N ALA A 123 -25.11 5.53 4.51
CA ALA A 123 -24.19 5.91 5.57
C ALA A 123 -23.10 6.81 4.99
N SER A 124 -22.58 7.71 5.81
CA SER A 124 -21.46 8.58 5.48
C SER A 124 -20.74 9.03 6.74
N GLY A 125 -19.48 9.41 6.61
CA GLY A 125 -18.72 10.00 7.70
C GLY A 125 -17.47 10.70 7.21
N SER A 126 -16.75 11.29 8.14
CA SER A 126 -15.50 12.00 7.88
C SER A 126 -14.52 11.83 9.02
N VAL A 127 -13.23 11.86 8.71
CA VAL A 127 -12.14 11.82 9.67
C VAL A 127 -11.48 13.19 9.69
N ALA A 128 -11.34 13.75 10.89
CA ALA A 128 -10.83 15.11 11.04
C ALA A 128 -9.34 15.19 10.68
N ARG A 129 -8.90 16.33 10.15
CA ARG A 129 -7.47 16.57 9.87
C ARG A 129 -6.58 16.41 11.09
N THR A 130 -7.09 16.73 12.29
CA THR A 130 -6.34 16.57 13.55
C THR A 130 -5.98 15.12 13.85
N GLN A 131 -6.62 14.16 13.17
CA GLN A 131 -6.32 12.73 13.27
C GLN A 131 -5.30 12.26 12.20
N ALA A 132 -4.86 13.15 11.30
CA ALA A 132 -3.79 12.87 10.33
C ALA A 132 -2.44 12.83 11.04
N ASP A 133 -2.17 11.72 11.72
CA ASP A 133 -0.95 11.49 12.50
C ASP A 133 -0.20 10.28 11.92
N ARG A 134 1.09 10.50 11.64
CA ARG A 134 2.02 9.50 11.09
C ARG A 134 2.70 8.68 12.18
N ARG A 135 2.61 9.10 13.45
CA ARG A 135 3.26 8.38 14.55
C ARG A 135 2.66 6.97 14.64
N PRO A 136 3.51 5.96 14.90
CA PRO A 136 3.06 4.58 14.98
C PRO A 136 1.94 4.39 16.02
N LEU A 137 1.04 3.45 15.72
CA LEU A 137 -0.07 3.07 16.60
C LEU A 137 0.29 1.83 17.41
N ASP A 138 0.06 1.86 18.72
CA ASP A 138 0.18 0.70 19.61
C ASP A 138 -1.20 0.06 19.80
N ILE A 139 -1.32 -1.23 19.51
CA ILE A 139 -2.57 -1.99 19.64
C ILE A 139 -2.51 -2.81 20.91
N ILE A 140 -3.55 -2.71 21.75
CA ILE A 140 -3.70 -3.47 22.98
C ILE A 140 -4.85 -4.45 22.80
N VAL A 141 -4.60 -5.73 23.06
CA VAL A 141 -5.56 -6.81 22.84
C VAL A 141 -5.86 -7.50 24.16
N GLY A 142 -7.07 -7.30 24.68
CA GLY A 142 -7.47 -7.73 26.02
C GLY A 142 -7.11 -6.71 27.10
N GLU A 143 -7.03 -7.15 28.36
CA GLU A 143 -6.74 -6.28 29.51
C GLU A 143 -5.30 -6.46 29.98
N PRO A 144 -4.35 -5.62 29.53
CA PRO A 144 -3.00 -5.66 30.07
C PRO A 144 -2.99 -5.15 31.51
N GLY A 145 -2.12 -5.72 32.35
CA GLY A 145 -1.90 -5.20 33.70
C GLY A 145 -1.42 -3.73 33.69
N PRO A 146 -1.57 -3.02 34.83
CA PRO A 146 -1.32 -1.57 34.92
C PRO A 146 0.11 -1.16 34.56
N VAL A 147 1.10 -2.02 34.83
CA VAL A 147 2.51 -1.78 34.48
C VAL A 147 2.70 -1.71 32.96
N VAL A 148 2.15 -2.69 32.23
CA VAL A 148 2.24 -2.74 30.77
C VAL A 148 1.50 -1.56 30.16
N ARG A 149 0.31 -1.24 30.68
CA ARG A 149 -0.45 -0.07 30.24
C ARG A 149 0.34 1.22 30.46
N GLY A 150 0.99 1.36 31.61
CA GLY A 150 1.86 2.50 31.94
C GLY A 150 3.07 2.66 31.01
N SER A 151 3.67 1.56 30.53
CA SER A 151 4.79 1.60 29.58
C SER A 151 4.40 2.04 28.16
N VAL A 152 3.11 1.95 27.82
CA VAL A 152 2.54 2.43 26.54
C VAL A 152 2.04 3.87 26.65
N MET A 153 1.88 4.38 27.88
CA MET A 153 1.34 5.71 28.18
C MET A 153 2.37 6.78 27.84
N GLY A 154 2.32 7.21 26.58
CA GLY A 154 3.17 8.22 25.95
C GLY A 154 2.96 8.25 24.43
N GLY A 155 2.50 7.13 23.84
CA GLY A 155 2.17 6.99 22.43
C GLY A 155 0.67 7.01 22.12
N ARG A 156 0.33 6.84 20.83
CA ARG A 156 -1.04 6.59 20.38
C ARG A 156 -1.36 5.13 20.61
N SER A 157 -2.40 4.82 21.37
CA SER A 157 -2.82 3.44 21.60
C SER A 157 -4.32 3.23 21.38
N VAL A 158 -4.69 2.00 21.05
CA VAL A 158 -6.08 1.58 20.91
C VAL A 158 -6.30 0.20 21.52
N ASP A 159 -7.39 0.05 22.27
CA ASP A 159 -7.84 -1.24 22.77
C ASP A 159 -8.69 -1.93 21.70
N LEU A 160 -8.39 -3.19 21.40
CA LEU A 160 -9.04 -3.97 20.35
C LEU A 160 -9.36 -5.39 20.83
N ALA A 161 -10.50 -5.91 20.40
CA ALA A 161 -10.84 -7.32 20.63
C ALA A 161 -9.98 -8.24 19.74
N ALA A 162 -9.64 -9.43 20.26
CA ALA A 162 -8.74 -10.38 19.59
C ALA A 162 -9.26 -10.86 18.21
N ASP A 163 -10.58 -10.95 18.04
CA ASP A 163 -11.24 -11.34 16.80
C ASP A 163 -11.15 -10.26 15.70
N ARG A 164 -10.85 -9.01 16.09
CA ARG A 164 -10.71 -7.88 15.17
C ARG A 164 -9.31 -7.70 14.61
N LEU A 165 -8.34 -8.51 15.04
CA LEU A 165 -7.00 -8.49 14.47
C LEU A 165 -7.01 -9.03 13.02
N PRO A 166 -6.56 -8.24 12.03
CA PRO A 166 -6.46 -8.68 10.64
C PRO A 166 -5.45 -9.82 10.46
N LEU A 167 -5.69 -10.65 9.44
CA LEU A 167 -4.78 -11.75 9.05
C LEU A 167 -3.76 -11.34 7.97
N ARG A 168 -3.90 -10.14 7.40
CA ARG A 168 -3.04 -9.64 6.32
C ARG A 168 -2.00 -8.68 6.89
N SER A 169 -0.73 -8.88 6.51
CA SER A 169 0.40 -8.07 6.99
C SER A 169 0.29 -6.60 6.61
N ALA A 170 -0.31 -6.29 5.45
CA ALA A 170 -0.54 -4.92 5.00
C ALA A 170 -1.33 -4.06 6.00
N ALA A 171 -2.25 -4.66 6.77
CA ALA A 171 -3.05 -3.93 7.73
C ALA A 171 -2.23 -3.39 8.91
N TYR A 172 -1.03 -3.92 9.14
CA TYR A 172 -0.16 -3.52 10.24
C TYR A 172 0.91 -2.50 9.82
N ASP A 173 0.80 -1.94 8.61
CA ASP A 173 1.63 -0.83 8.19
C ASP A 173 1.39 0.38 9.12
N GLY A 174 2.47 1.01 9.59
CA GLY A 174 2.39 2.07 10.60
C GLY A 174 2.01 1.62 12.02
N VAL A 175 1.85 0.33 12.31
CA VAL A 175 1.63 -0.19 13.68
C VAL A 175 2.96 -0.36 14.39
N GLY A 176 3.15 0.28 15.54
CA GLY A 176 4.36 0.16 16.34
C GLY A 176 4.43 -1.17 17.06
N ARG A 177 3.43 -1.41 17.90
CA ARG A 177 3.39 -2.58 18.79
C ARG A 177 2.01 -3.22 18.79
N VAL A 178 1.99 -4.53 19.06
CA VAL A 178 0.76 -5.28 19.37
C VAL A 178 0.95 -6.01 20.69
N ILE A 179 0.29 -5.54 21.74
CA ILE A 179 0.38 -6.10 23.09
C ILE A 179 -0.78 -7.04 23.32
N VAL A 180 -0.47 -8.31 23.58
CA VAL A 180 -1.47 -9.38 23.68
C VAL A 180 -1.60 -9.85 25.12
N ALA A 181 -2.74 -9.50 25.72
CA ALA A 181 -3.12 -9.81 27.10
C ALA A 181 -4.15 -10.94 27.23
N THR A 182 -4.45 -11.65 26.14
CA THR A 182 -5.49 -12.70 26.09
C THR A 182 -5.01 -13.95 25.35
N PRO A 183 -5.38 -15.17 25.81
CA PRO A 183 -5.08 -16.41 25.10
C PRO A 183 -5.94 -16.61 23.84
N SER A 184 -6.96 -15.78 23.61
CA SER A 184 -7.88 -15.88 22.47
C SER A 184 -7.34 -15.28 21.16
N ALA A 185 -6.14 -14.68 21.18
CA ALA A 185 -5.51 -14.13 19.98
C ALA A 185 -5.09 -15.25 19.02
N ARG A 186 -5.32 -15.02 17.72
CA ARG A 186 -4.97 -16.00 16.68
C ARG A 186 -3.47 -15.90 16.33
N PRO A 187 -2.69 -16.99 16.42
CA PRO A 187 -1.27 -17.00 16.04
C PRO A 187 -0.98 -16.36 14.68
N GLN A 188 -1.84 -16.63 13.69
CA GLN A 188 -1.68 -16.14 12.32
C GLN A 188 -1.79 -14.61 12.23
N ALA A 189 -2.65 -13.99 13.05
CA ALA A 189 -2.77 -12.54 13.09
C ALA A 189 -1.51 -11.89 13.70
N LEU A 190 -0.93 -12.53 14.72
CA LEU A 190 0.30 -12.06 15.37
C LEU A 190 1.51 -12.20 14.44
N LEU A 191 1.60 -13.31 13.71
CA LEU A 191 2.60 -13.47 12.65
C LEU A 191 2.41 -12.44 11.54
N ALA A 192 1.17 -12.15 11.14
CA ALA A 192 0.90 -11.09 10.16
C ALA A 192 1.34 -9.70 10.66
N ALA A 193 1.14 -9.41 11.95
CA ALA A 193 1.61 -8.18 12.57
C ALA A 193 3.13 -8.08 12.59
N ALA A 194 3.82 -9.14 13.03
CA ALA A 194 5.29 -9.19 13.01
C ALA A 194 5.85 -9.07 11.58
N VAL A 195 5.24 -9.77 10.61
CA VAL A 195 5.61 -9.64 9.20
C VAL A 195 5.40 -8.22 8.70
N GLY A 196 4.33 -7.55 9.11
CA GLY A 196 4.06 -6.14 8.83
C GLY A 196 5.04 -5.15 9.48
N GLY A 197 5.97 -5.61 10.33
CA GLY A 197 6.96 -4.78 11.00
C GLY A 197 6.56 -4.26 12.37
N ALA A 198 5.52 -4.84 12.98
CA ALA A 198 5.14 -4.54 14.37
C ALA A 198 5.97 -5.38 15.37
N GLU A 199 6.17 -4.82 16.56
CA GLU A 199 6.65 -5.57 17.72
C GLU A 199 5.47 -6.19 18.46
N VAL A 200 5.37 -7.51 18.46
CA VAL A 200 4.31 -8.25 19.16
C VAL A 200 4.80 -8.64 20.55
N VAL A 201 4.15 -8.16 21.60
CA VAL A 201 4.49 -8.45 22.99
C VAL A 201 3.43 -9.38 23.59
N LEU A 202 3.85 -10.58 23.99
CA LEU A 202 2.99 -11.59 24.61
C LEU A 202 3.10 -11.53 26.12
N THR A 203 1.98 -11.29 26.80
CA THR A 203 1.91 -11.36 28.26
C THR A 203 1.85 -12.82 28.75
N PRO A 204 2.11 -13.09 30.04
CA PRO A 204 1.92 -14.42 30.62
C PRO A 204 0.52 -15.01 30.38
N SER A 205 -0.53 -14.17 30.41
CA SER A 205 -1.91 -14.58 30.13
C SER A 205 -2.10 -15.07 28.69
N ALA A 206 -1.43 -14.45 27.72
CA ALA A 206 -1.47 -14.90 26.33
C ALA A 206 -0.69 -16.21 26.13
N LEU A 207 0.46 -16.34 26.80
CA LEU A 207 1.32 -17.54 26.75
C LEU A 207 0.69 -18.79 27.39
N ALA A 208 -0.41 -18.64 28.13
CA ALA A 208 -1.22 -19.78 28.58
C ALA A 208 -1.81 -20.60 27.42
N ASN A 209 -1.88 -20.02 26.20
CA ASN A 209 -2.23 -20.75 24.99
C ASN A 209 -0.99 -21.44 24.41
N ALA A 210 -1.05 -22.78 24.26
CA ALA A 210 0.05 -23.59 23.74
C ALA A 210 0.50 -23.17 22.32
N GLU A 211 -0.43 -22.82 21.43
CA GLU A 211 -0.11 -22.37 20.08
C GLU A 211 0.66 -21.05 20.08
N LEU A 212 0.31 -20.12 20.99
CA LEU A 212 1.02 -18.85 21.14
C LEU A 212 2.40 -19.05 21.77
N SER A 213 2.51 -19.93 22.76
CA SER A 213 3.79 -20.28 23.37
C SER A 213 4.77 -20.91 22.37
N ALA A 214 4.27 -21.72 21.43
CA ALA A 214 5.07 -22.38 20.40
C ALA A 214 5.65 -21.42 19.34
N ILE A 215 5.17 -20.17 19.27
CA ILE A 215 5.72 -19.16 18.35
C ILE A 215 7.12 -18.73 18.81
N ILE A 216 7.36 -18.68 20.12
CA ILE A 216 8.64 -18.30 20.70
C ILE A 216 9.52 -19.56 20.86
N PRO A 217 10.80 -19.55 20.42
CA PRO A 217 11.69 -20.69 20.55
C PRO A 217 11.85 -21.14 22.00
N ALA A 218 11.95 -22.45 22.23
CA ALA A 218 12.20 -23.01 23.56
C ALA A 218 13.52 -22.46 24.14
N GLY A 219 13.45 -21.75 25.26
CA GLY A 219 14.61 -21.13 25.93
C GLY A 219 14.95 -19.71 25.45
N GLY A 220 14.28 -19.20 24.42
CA GLY A 220 14.36 -17.81 23.98
C GLY A 220 13.17 -17.00 24.49
N GLY A 221 13.38 -15.72 24.82
CA GLY A 221 12.28 -14.79 25.14
C GLY A 221 11.80 -13.97 23.95
N GLU A 222 12.46 -14.09 22.80
CA GLU A 222 12.27 -13.26 21.62
C GLU A 222 12.47 -14.08 20.34
N ARG A 223 11.77 -13.68 19.27
CA ARG A 223 11.94 -14.19 17.92
C ARG A 223 11.74 -13.07 16.91
N LEU A 224 12.73 -12.83 16.04
CA LEU A 224 12.55 -11.98 14.87
C LEU A 224 11.75 -12.73 13.81
N VAL A 225 10.72 -12.11 13.23
CA VAL A 225 9.87 -12.73 12.21
C VAL A 225 9.42 -11.67 11.23
N GLY A 226 9.72 -11.85 9.95
CA GLY A 226 9.45 -10.83 8.95
C GLY A 226 10.16 -9.52 9.31
N ALA A 227 9.51 -8.38 9.08
CA ALA A 227 10.13 -7.09 9.34
C ALA A 227 10.07 -6.63 10.81
N GLY A 228 9.51 -7.47 11.69
CA GLY A 228 9.26 -7.17 13.10
C GLY A 228 9.70 -8.32 14.01
N ARG A 229 9.11 -8.38 15.20
CA ARG A 229 9.48 -9.37 16.23
C ARG A 229 8.32 -9.80 17.10
N ILE A 230 8.48 -10.95 17.74
CA ILE A 230 7.56 -11.50 18.74
C ILE A 230 8.36 -11.75 20.01
N VAL A 231 7.95 -11.16 21.13
CA VAL A 231 8.70 -11.17 22.39
C VAL A 231 7.78 -11.43 23.58
N SER A 232 8.26 -12.20 24.55
CA SER A 232 7.59 -12.38 25.84
C SER A 232 7.77 -11.13 26.69
N LEU A 233 6.73 -10.77 27.45
CA LEU A 233 6.75 -9.63 28.35
C LEU A 233 7.92 -9.68 29.36
N ASP A 234 8.33 -10.88 29.79
CA ASP A 234 9.41 -11.06 30.78
C ASP A 234 10.77 -10.56 30.29
N VAL A 235 10.99 -10.62 28.97
CA VAL A 235 12.24 -10.19 28.31
C VAL A 235 12.06 -8.84 27.62
N TRP A 236 10.82 -8.41 27.40
CA TRP A 236 10.51 -7.12 26.82
C TRP A 236 11.07 -5.98 27.67
N ARG A 237 11.84 -5.11 27.02
CA ARG A 237 12.32 -3.85 27.57
C ARG A 237 11.66 -2.71 26.80
N PRO A 238 10.85 -1.85 27.45
CA PRO A 238 10.32 -0.65 26.83
C PRO A 238 11.45 0.39 26.72
N THR A 239 12.39 0.14 25.81
CA THR A 239 13.46 1.07 25.47
C THR A 239 13.25 1.56 24.05
N ALA A 240 13.55 2.84 23.81
CA ALA A 240 13.40 3.45 22.48
C ALA A 240 14.32 2.81 21.41
N ASP A 241 15.39 2.12 21.84
CA ASP A 241 16.51 1.72 20.97
C ASP A 241 16.81 0.22 20.87
N THR A 242 16.10 -0.68 21.57
CA THR A 242 16.60 -2.07 21.74
C THR A 242 16.36 -3.05 20.59
N VAL A 243 15.72 -2.65 19.50
CA VAL A 243 15.94 -3.22 18.16
C VAL A 243 15.69 -2.05 17.23
N ALA A 244 16.69 -1.65 16.43
CA ALA A 244 16.50 -0.62 15.41
C ALA A 244 15.35 -1.06 14.51
N ARG A 245 14.15 -0.55 14.79
CA ARG A 245 12.97 -0.83 13.99
C ARG A 245 13.30 -0.33 12.60
N VAL A 246 13.34 -1.26 11.66
CA VAL A 246 13.68 -0.93 10.29
C VAL A 246 12.58 -0.01 9.77
N ASP A 247 12.97 1.22 9.42
CA ASP A 247 12.06 2.17 8.81
C ASP A 247 11.77 1.72 7.38
N GLN A 248 10.70 0.94 7.24
CA GLN A 248 10.28 0.39 5.95
C GLN A 248 9.93 1.51 4.95
N ALA A 249 9.40 2.64 5.43
CA ALA A 249 9.07 3.77 4.56
C ALA A 249 10.35 4.41 4.02
N ALA A 250 11.39 4.55 4.86
CA ALA A 250 12.71 5.01 4.42
C ALA A 250 13.35 4.04 3.42
N LEU A 251 13.31 2.73 3.68
CA LEU A 251 13.82 1.71 2.75
C LEU A 251 13.09 1.75 1.41
N LEU A 252 11.76 1.82 1.41
CA LEU A 252 10.96 1.88 0.20
C LEU A 252 11.25 3.16 -0.59
N SER A 253 11.41 4.29 0.09
CA SER A 253 11.82 5.56 -0.50
C SER A 253 13.20 5.46 -1.17
N ALA A 254 14.19 4.89 -0.47
CA ALA A 254 15.54 4.68 -1.00
C ALA A 254 15.51 3.74 -2.22
N PHE A 255 14.75 2.65 -2.15
CA PHE A 255 14.56 1.69 -3.24
C PHE A 255 13.91 2.33 -4.49
N ALA A 256 12.87 3.15 -4.28
CA ALA A 256 12.21 3.89 -5.34
C ALA A 256 13.13 4.95 -5.98
N ALA A 257 14.07 5.51 -5.22
CA ALA A 257 15.00 6.53 -5.71
C ALA A 257 16.21 5.95 -6.46
N ALA A 258 16.75 4.81 -6.00
CA ALA A 258 18.04 4.28 -6.46
C ALA A 258 18.08 3.81 -7.92
N GLU A 259 16.93 3.46 -8.50
CA GLU A 259 16.86 2.86 -9.84
C GLU A 259 15.56 3.26 -10.55
N ARG A 260 15.45 4.56 -10.85
CA ARG A 260 14.35 5.07 -11.68
C ARG A 260 14.55 4.73 -13.15
N ILE A 261 13.46 4.54 -13.89
CA ILE A 261 13.48 4.52 -15.36
C ILE A 261 14.33 5.70 -15.87
N SER A 262 15.42 5.36 -16.56
CA SER A 262 16.20 6.37 -17.29
C SER A 262 15.33 6.92 -18.41
N LEU A 263 14.99 8.20 -18.33
CA LEU A 263 14.31 8.89 -19.43
C LEU A 263 15.16 8.76 -20.70
N PRO A 264 14.54 8.60 -21.89
CA PRO A 264 15.27 8.63 -23.14
C PRO A 264 16.16 9.89 -23.17
N ARG A 265 17.46 9.72 -23.44
CA ARG A 265 18.37 10.86 -23.53
C ARG A 265 17.83 11.81 -24.59
N PRO A 266 17.68 13.12 -24.30
CA PRO A 266 17.32 14.07 -25.34
C PRO A 266 18.35 13.97 -26.47
N ALA A 267 17.90 14.18 -27.72
CA ALA A 267 18.81 14.21 -28.86
C ALA A 267 19.95 15.22 -28.59
N PRO A 268 21.21 14.88 -28.93
CA PRO A 268 22.33 15.76 -28.68
C PRO A 268 22.09 17.14 -29.33
N VAL A 269 22.26 18.21 -28.55
CA VAL A 269 21.91 19.59 -28.96
C VAL A 269 22.74 20.05 -30.15
N LEU A 270 24.02 19.66 -30.22
CA LEU A 270 24.96 20.10 -31.24
C LEU A 270 24.52 19.72 -32.68
N PRO A 271 24.25 18.45 -33.02
CA PRO A 271 23.76 18.11 -34.36
C PRO A 271 22.40 18.75 -34.68
N LEU A 272 21.56 18.98 -33.66
CA LEU A 272 20.27 19.65 -33.82
C LEU A 272 20.46 21.14 -34.20
N LEU A 273 21.42 21.83 -33.56
CA LEU A 273 21.82 23.20 -33.90
C LEU A 273 22.47 23.29 -35.29
N VAL A 274 23.34 22.34 -35.64
CA VAL A 274 23.97 22.28 -36.98
C VAL A 274 22.92 22.09 -38.06
N ALA A 275 22.00 21.14 -37.88
CA ALA A 275 20.89 20.91 -38.80
C ALA A 275 19.97 22.14 -38.92
N ALA A 276 19.62 22.78 -37.79
CA ALA A 276 18.79 23.98 -37.78
C ALA A 276 19.48 25.17 -38.49
N SER A 277 20.79 25.33 -38.29
CA SER A 277 21.58 26.39 -38.95
C SER A 277 21.69 26.17 -40.46
N GLY A 278 21.94 24.92 -40.87
CA GLY A 278 21.95 24.54 -42.28
C GLY A 278 20.59 24.77 -42.96
N TYR A 279 19.50 24.38 -42.28
CA TYR A 279 18.14 24.64 -42.75
C TYR A 279 17.85 26.14 -42.89
N ALA A 280 18.19 26.95 -41.88
CA ALA A 280 18.00 28.40 -41.91
C ALA A 280 18.76 29.05 -43.07
N LEU A 281 19.99 28.61 -43.33
CA LEU A 281 20.80 29.08 -44.47
C LEU A 281 20.14 28.74 -45.81
N VAL A 282 19.64 27.50 -45.99
CA VAL A 282 18.95 27.08 -47.21
C VAL A 282 17.68 27.90 -47.43
N VAL A 283 16.87 28.11 -46.39
CA VAL A 283 15.67 28.95 -46.47
C VAL A 283 16.02 30.38 -46.86
N LEU A 284 17.06 30.97 -46.25
CA LEU A 284 17.54 32.31 -46.58
C LEU A 284 17.99 32.41 -48.04
N LEU A 285 18.73 31.42 -48.55
CA LEU A 285 19.16 31.37 -49.94
C LEU A 285 17.97 31.29 -50.89
N VAL A 286 17.01 30.40 -50.61
CA VAL A 286 15.82 30.21 -51.45
C VAL A 286 14.96 31.49 -51.48
N LEU A 287 14.75 32.13 -50.34
CA LEU A 287 14.03 33.42 -50.26
C LEU A 287 14.79 34.53 -50.98
N ARG A 288 16.12 34.57 -50.87
CA ARG A 288 16.96 35.62 -51.47
C ARG A 288 17.01 35.53 -52.99
N PHE A 289 17.08 34.33 -53.56
CA PHE A 289 17.34 34.14 -54.99
C PHE A 289 16.11 33.78 -55.83
N ALA A 290 15.04 33.23 -55.25
CA ALA A 290 13.88 32.76 -56.01
C ALA A 290 12.62 33.63 -55.89
N GLY A 291 12.61 34.70 -55.08
CA GLY A 291 11.46 35.61 -54.96
C GLY A 291 10.20 34.92 -54.42
N VAL A 292 9.02 35.22 -55.00
CA VAL A 292 7.71 34.65 -54.58
C VAL A 292 7.69 33.10 -54.65
N PRO A 293 8.18 32.43 -55.73
CA PRO A 293 8.36 30.98 -55.75
C PRO A 293 9.23 30.43 -54.61
N GLY A 294 10.20 31.23 -54.12
CA GLY A 294 11.06 30.87 -53.00
C GLY A 294 10.30 30.72 -51.68
N VAL A 295 9.21 31.47 -51.48
CA VAL A 295 8.36 31.34 -50.30
C VAL A 295 7.67 29.97 -50.27
N THR A 296 7.14 29.53 -51.41
CA THR A 296 6.50 28.22 -51.55
C THR A 296 7.48 27.09 -51.31
N ALA A 297 8.70 27.19 -51.86
CA ALA A 297 9.76 26.22 -51.65
C ALA A 297 10.22 26.18 -50.17
N ALA A 298 10.33 27.34 -49.52
CA ALA A 298 10.65 27.42 -48.09
C ALA A 298 9.56 26.76 -47.21
N LEU A 299 8.27 26.95 -47.54
CA LEU A 299 7.17 26.30 -46.84
C LEU A 299 7.19 24.77 -47.01
N VAL A 300 7.46 24.28 -48.22
CA VAL A 300 7.60 22.83 -48.48
C VAL A 300 8.79 22.25 -47.73
N LEU A 301 9.93 22.96 -47.69
CA LEU A 301 11.09 22.58 -46.89
C LEU A 301 10.78 22.58 -45.39
N ALA A 302 10.02 23.56 -44.89
CA ALA A 302 9.59 23.60 -43.50
C ALA A 302 8.71 22.41 -43.13
N LEU A 303 7.75 22.07 -44.00
CA LEU A 303 6.85 20.95 -43.81
C LEU A 303 7.63 19.62 -43.86
N GLY A 304 8.53 19.48 -44.85
CA GLY A 304 9.38 18.30 -45.03
C GLY A 304 10.34 18.10 -43.87
N ALA A 305 11.01 19.16 -43.41
CA ALA A 305 11.90 19.09 -42.26
C ALA A 305 11.12 18.79 -40.96
N SER A 306 9.95 19.39 -40.77
CA SER A 306 9.09 19.08 -39.61
C SER A 306 8.66 17.62 -39.59
N LEU A 307 8.26 17.06 -40.74
CA LEU A 307 7.89 15.65 -40.87
C LEU A 307 9.10 14.72 -40.67
N ALA A 308 10.25 15.04 -41.27
CA ALA A 308 11.47 14.26 -41.19
C ALA A 308 12.13 14.29 -39.80
N VAL A 309 11.89 15.35 -39.02
CA VAL A 309 12.33 15.47 -37.62
C VAL A 309 11.33 14.80 -36.68
N TRP A 310 10.03 14.86 -36.99
CA TRP A 310 8.98 14.25 -36.15
C TRP A 310 9.05 12.72 -36.12
N THR A 311 9.39 12.07 -37.25
CA THR A 311 9.47 10.61 -37.35
C THR A 311 10.55 9.98 -36.46
N PRO A 312 11.82 10.45 -36.40
CA PRO A 312 12.83 9.93 -35.50
C PRO A 312 12.72 10.46 -34.06
N LEU A 313 12.10 11.62 -33.84
CA LEU A 313 11.84 12.14 -32.49
C LEU A 313 10.62 11.50 -31.81
N ARG A 314 9.81 10.73 -32.57
CA ARG A 314 8.72 9.96 -31.98
C ARG A 314 9.31 8.78 -31.21
N PRO A 315 9.10 8.69 -29.90
CA PRO A 315 9.54 7.51 -29.16
C PRO A 315 8.81 6.27 -29.67
N GLU A 316 9.56 5.19 -29.91
CA GLU A 316 9.05 3.92 -30.44
C GLU A 316 7.96 3.30 -29.55
N ARG A 317 8.06 3.54 -28.23
CA ARG A 317 7.06 3.13 -27.25
C ARG A 317 6.49 4.36 -26.55
N PRO A 318 5.18 4.62 -26.64
CA PRO A 318 4.54 5.77 -26.00
C PRO A 318 4.56 5.69 -24.47
N THR A 319 4.73 4.48 -23.93
CA THR A 319 4.79 4.21 -22.49
C THR A 319 5.94 3.24 -22.21
N ILE A 320 6.74 3.52 -21.18
CA ILE A 320 7.75 2.60 -20.64
C ILE A 320 7.26 2.12 -19.29
N ASP A 321 7.31 0.81 -19.11
CA ASP A 321 6.69 0.10 -18.00
C ASP A 321 7.72 -0.82 -17.34
N THR A 322 7.95 -0.67 -16.05
CA THR A 322 8.78 -1.61 -15.26
C THR A 322 8.09 -1.93 -13.94
N SER A 323 8.43 -3.09 -13.37
CA SER A 323 8.05 -3.40 -12.00
C SER A 323 9.24 -3.96 -11.24
N ARG A 324 9.40 -3.56 -9.99
CA ARG A 324 10.51 -3.95 -9.13
C ARG A 324 9.96 -4.37 -7.78
N ASP A 325 10.55 -5.41 -7.19
CA ASP A 325 10.11 -5.95 -5.90
C ASP A 325 11.19 -5.78 -4.84
N LEU A 326 10.78 -5.41 -3.64
CA LEU A 326 11.58 -5.39 -2.42
C LEU A 326 10.90 -6.27 -1.36
N VAL A 327 11.62 -7.23 -0.80
CA VAL A 327 11.13 -8.05 0.32
C VAL A 327 11.95 -7.75 1.55
N ILE A 328 11.31 -7.34 2.64
CA ILE A 328 11.96 -7.03 3.91
C ILE A 328 11.52 -8.08 4.93
N GLY A 329 12.47 -8.79 5.55
CA GLY A 329 12.09 -9.70 6.63
C GLY A 329 13.21 -10.47 7.30
N ALA A 330 12.83 -11.48 8.07
CA ALA A 330 13.70 -12.37 8.82
C ALA A 330 13.06 -13.77 8.91
N GLU A 331 13.84 -14.79 9.23
CA GLU A 331 13.35 -16.16 9.46
C GLU A 331 12.54 -16.73 8.27
N GLY A 332 13.00 -16.45 7.03
CA GLY A 332 12.44 -17.06 5.82
C GLY A 332 11.11 -16.46 5.34
N ILE A 333 10.58 -15.46 6.03
CA ILE A 333 9.35 -14.75 5.68
C ILE A 333 9.58 -13.24 5.69
N GLY A 334 8.84 -12.51 4.88
CA GLY A 334 8.94 -11.05 4.83
C GLY A 334 7.74 -10.38 4.20
N GLN A 335 7.75 -9.06 4.25
CA GLN A 335 6.78 -8.20 3.58
C GLN A 335 7.34 -7.77 2.23
N ARG A 336 6.63 -8.16 1.16
CA ARG A 336 6.94 -7.78 -0.22
C ARG A 336 6.23 -6.50 -0.58
N TRP A 337 7.02 -5.56 -1.04
CA TRP A 337 6.63 -4.30 -1.65
C TRP A 337 6.90 -4.38 -3.14
N ARG A 338 5.89 -4.11 -3.96
CA ARG A 338 6.05 -4.05 -5.42
C ARG A 338 5.85 -2.63 -5.90
N LEU A 339 6.85 -2.10 -6.59
CA LEU A 339 6.79 -0.80 -7.25
C LEU A 339 6.51 -1.01 -8.73
N HIS A 340 5.53 -0.28 -9.25
CA HIS A 340 5.23 -0.20 -10.68
C HIS A 340 5.64 1.18 -11.16
N GLU A 341 6.60 1.24 -12.06
CA GLU A 341 7.07 2.49 -12.66
C GLU A 341 6.53 2.61 -14.08
N ARG A 342 5.97 3.77 -14.36
CA ARG A 342 5.36 4.09 -15.65
C ARG A 342 5.85 5.47 -16.09
N VAL A 343 6.40 5.55 -17.29
CA VAL A 343 6.71 6.83 -17.94
C VAL A 343 5.83 6.94 -19.18
N THR A 344 5.03 8.00 -19.24
CA THR A 344 4.22 8.32 -20.41
C THR A 344 4.76 9.51 -21.19
N LEU A 345 4.77 9.37 -22.52
CA LEU A 345 5.29 10.36 -23.46
C LEU A 345 4.18 11.18 -24.14
N PRO A 346 2.97 10.65 -24.42
CA PRO A 346 1.77 11.47 -24.61
C PRO A 346 1.07 11.78 -23.28
N ALA A 347 0.08 12.68 -23.29
CA ALA A 347 -0.85 12.76 -22.16
C ALA A 347 -1.86 11.61 -22.31
N GLN A 348 -2.09 10.85 -21.23
CA GLN A 348 -3.03 9.72 -21.25
C GLN A 348 -3.46 9.34 -19.83
N THR A 349 -4.62 8.67 -19.74
CA THR A 349 -5.03 7.97 -18.53
C THR A 349 -4.26 6.65 -18.45
N LEU A 350 -3.42 6.49 -17.42
CA LEU A 350 -2.84 5.19 -17.08
C LEU A 350 -3.82 4.41 -16.22
N VAL A 351 -4.10 3.17 -16.60
CA VAL A 351 -4.85 2.21 -15.79
C VAL A 351 -3.93 1.03 -15.49
N LEU A 352 -3.80 0.70 -14.21
CA LEU A 352 -3.05 -0.44 -13.72
C LEU A 352 -4.02 -1.36 -12.99
N ASP A 353 -4.01 -2.64 -13.34
CA ASP A 353 -4.82 -3.69 -12.70
C ASP A 353 -4.17 -4.19 -11.40
N VAL A 354 -3.88 -3.25 -10.50
CA VAL A 354 -3.25 -3.51 -9.20
C VAL A 354 -3.95 -2.75 -8.09
N ALA A 355 -3.95 -3.31 -6.89
CA ALA A 355 -4.35 -2.59 -5.68
C ALA A 355 -3.16 -1.77 -5.17
N GLY A 356 -3.10 -0.49 -5.49
CA GLY A 356 -1.91 0.31 -5.21
C GLY A 356 -2.21 1.77 -4.90
N TRP A 357 -1.15 2.50 -4.60
CA TRP A 357 -1.18 3.93 -4.33
C TRP A 357 -0.07 4.66 -5.11
N PRO A 358 -0.35 5.80 -5.77
CA PRO A 358 0.69 6.60 -6.41
C PRO A 358 1.56 7.31 -5.37
N LEU A 359 2.89 7.10 -5.41
CA LEU A 359 3.83 7.77 -4.51
C LEU A 359 3.93 9.28 -4.79
N SER A 360 3.70 9.70 -6.03
CA SER A 360 3.60 11.12 -6.39
C SER A 360 2.30 11.73 -5.91
N ASP A 361 2.31 13.03 -5.62
CA ASP A 361 1.09 13.78 -5.30
C ASP A 361 0.29 14.10 -6.58
N VAL A 362 -0.54 13.16 -6.99
CA VAL A 362 -1.42 13.23 -8.15
C VAL A 362 -2.82 12.73 -7.78
N GLU A 363 -3.84 13.29 -8.43
CA GLU A 363 -5.21 12.79 -8.32
C GLU A 363 -5.30 11.39 -8.92
N ALA A 364 -6.02 10.51 -8.23
CA ALA A 364 -6.14 9.12 -8.64
C ALA A 364 -7.53 8.57 -8.35
N ARG A 365 -8.01 7.74 -9.27
CA ARG A 365 -9.15 6.86 -9.09
C ARG A 365 -8.63 5.50 -8.68
N LEU A 366 -8.97 5.07 -7.47
CA LEU A 366 -8.44 3.88 -6.83
C LEU A 366 -9.57 2.87 -6.65
N GLY A 367 -9.23 1.61 -6.67
CA GLY A 367 -10.16 0.52 -6.41
C GLY A 367 -9.49 -0.65 -5.71
N PRO A 368 -10.26 -1.69 -5.38
CA PRO A 368 -9.73 -2.87 -4.70
C PRO A 368 -8.71 -3.65 -5.55
N ALA A 369 -8.71 -3.45 -6.87
CA ALA A 369 -7.81 -4.14 -7.81
C ALA A 369 -7.35 -3.24 -8.97
N SER A 370 -7.54 -1.92 -8.89
CA SER A 370 -7.12 -1.02 -9.96
C SER A 370 -6.69 0.35 -9.46
N VAL A 371 -5.79 0.97 -10.22
CA VAL A 371 -5.36 2.36 -10.06
C VAL A 371 -5.43 3.03 -11.41
N ALA A 372 -6.17 4.14 -11.50
CA ALA A 372 -6.26 4.97 -12.68
C ALA A 372 -5.80 6.40 -12.38
N VAL A 373 -4.84 6.89 -13.16
CA VAL A 373 -4.23 8.22 -12.98
C VAL A 373 -4.18 8.92 -14.33
N ASP A 374 -4.69 10.15 -14.38
CA ASP A 374 -4.60 10.99 -15.55
C ASP A 374 -3.24 11.69 -15.55
N LEU A 375 -2.35 11.26 -16.45
CA LEU A 375 -0.98 11.79 -16.51
C LEU A 375 -0.80 12.78 -17.66
N PRO A 376 -0.21 13.96 -17.39
CA PRO A 376 0.23 14.85 -18.44
C PRO A 376 1.41 14.24 -19.23
N ARG A 377 1.69 14.87 -20.37
CA ARG A 377 2.81 14.52 -21.24
C ARG A 377 4.15 14.53 -20.49
N TRP A 378 5.02 13.55 -20.75
CA TRP A 378 6.38 13.45 -20.19
C TRP A 378 6.40 13.37 -18.66
N ARG A 379 5.55 12.51 -18.08
CA ARG A 379 5.49 12.30 -16.63
C ARG A 379 5.84 10.88 -16.24
N HIS A 380 6.55 10.80 -15.12
CA HIS A 380 6.88 9.57 -14.42
C HIS A 380 5.89 9.37 -13.28
N LEU A 381 5.37 8.16 -13.15
CA LEU A 381 4.49 7.74 -12.08
C LEU A 381 5.07 6.46 -11.46
N THR A 382 5.19 6.47 -10.14
CA THR A 382 5.47 5.27 -9.35
C THR A 382 4.24 4.93 -8.54
N VAL A 383 3.74 3.71 -8.69
CA VAL A 383 2.65 3.17 -7.88
C VAL A 383 3.22 2.08 -7.00
N VAL A 384 3.03 2.20 -5.69
CA VAL A 384 3.32 1.14 -4.73
C VAL A 384 2.09 0.24 -4.61
N GLU A 385 2.27 -1.05 -4.89
CA GLU A 385 1.23 -2.04 -4.65
C GLU A 385 1.08 -2.30 -3.14
N ARG A 386 -0.13 -2.65 -2.72
CA ARG A 386 -0.41 -3.12 -1.38
C ARG A 386 0.56 -4.24 -1.01
N PRO A 387 1.29 -4.12 0.12
CA PRO A 387 2.28 -5.09 0.47
C PRO A 387 1.65 -6.45 0.77
N ARG A 388 2.40 -7.52 0.53
CA ARG A 388 1.94 -8.90 0.77
C ARG A 388 3.02 -9.71 1.44
N THR A 389 2.63 -10.72 2.19
CA THR A 389 3.58 -11.69 2.71
C THR A 389 4.25 -12.45 1.57
N ALA A 390 5.57 -12.63 1.65
CA ALA A 390 6.36 -13.41 0.71
C ALA A 390 7.46 -14.19 1.43
N ALA A 391 7.99 -15.22 0.75
CA ALA A 391 9.17 -15.92 1.21
C ALA A 391 10.41 -15.02 1.11
N LEU A 392 11.27 -15.11 2.11
CA LEU A 392 12.59 -14.50 2.12
C LEU A 392 13.62 -15.61 1.91
N PRO A 393 14.39 -15.61 0.81
CA PRO A 393 15.29 -16.71 0.48
C PRO A 393 16.54 -16.75 1.37
N LEU A 394 16.92 -15.62 1.98
CA LEU A 394 18.17 -15.50 2.72
C LEU A 394 17.91 -15.65 4.23
N LEU A 395 18.52 -16.66 4.86
CA LEU A 395 18.33 -16.98 6.28
C LEU A 395 19.67 -17.05 7.00
N GLN A 396 19.76 -16.38 8.16
CA GLN A 396 20.92 -16.47 9.03
C GLN A 396 20.83 -17.73 9.89
N GLN A 397 21.88 -18.55 9.84
CA GLN A 397 22.04 -19.77 10.62
C GLN A 397 22.47 -19.44 12.05
N ALA A 398 22.37 -20.42 12.95
CA ALA A 398 22.75 -20.25 14.36
C ALA A 398 24.23 -19.92 14.58
N ASP A 399 25.11 -20.27 13.63
CA ASP A 399 26.54 -19.94 13.66
C ASP A 399 26.85 -18.53 13.10
N GLY A 400 25.81 -17.76 12.75
CA GLY A 400 25.92 -16.42 12.17
C GLY A 400 26.13 -16.39 10.66
N SER A 401 26.35 -17.55 10.02
CA SER A 401 26.50 -17.65 8.56
C SER A 401 25.15 -17.42 7.86
N TRP A 402 25.20 -16.93 6.63
CA TRP A 402 24.01 -16.73 5.81
C TRP A 402 23.85 -17.89 4.84
N ARG A 403 22.61 -18.34 4.61
CA ARG A 403 22.29 -19.38 3.63
C ARG A 403 21.18 -18.92 2.70
N ASN A 404 21.36 -19.15 1.40
CA ASN A 404 20.28 -19.02 0.43
C ASN A 404 19.41 -20.28 0.49
N GLN A 405 18.27 -20.22 1.16
CA GLN A 405 17.23 -21.27 1.16
C GLN A 405 16.20 -21.09 0.04
N GLY A 406 16.42 -20.13 -0.86
CA GLY A 406 15.58 -19.94 -2.04
C GLY A 406 15.73 -21.05 -3.07
N THR A 407 14.79 -21.12 -4.01
CA THR A 407 14.83 -22.05 -5.14
C THR A 407 15.62 -21.51 -6.33
N VAL A 408 16.17 -20.30 -6.23
CA VAL A 408 16.86 -19.57 -7.30
C VAL A 408 18.19 -19.03 -6.75
N PRO A 409 19.27 -18.98 -7.55
CA PRO A 409 20.51 -18.33 -7.15
C PRO A 409 20.30 -16.83 -6.85
N LEU A 410 21.05 -16.30 -5.89
CA LEU A 410 21.15 -14.87 -5.64
C LEU A 410 22.32 -14.34 -6.45
N THR A 411 22.06 -13.34 -7.31
CA THR A 411 23.08 -12.73 -8.16
C THR A 411 24.05 -11.88 -7.36
N VAL A 412 23.57 -11.22 -6.30
CA VAL A 412 24.36 -10.37 -5.42
C VAL A 412 23.87 -10.59 -3.99
N VAL A 413 24.81 -10.69 -3.04
CA VAL A 413 24.57 -10.66 -1.60
C VAL A 413 25.58 -9.72 -0.96
N VAL A 414 25.12 -8.75 -0.18
CA VAL A 414 25.96 -7.77 0.52
C VAL A 414 25.56 -7.75 1.99
N ILE A 415 26.51 -7.98 2.89
CA ILE A 415 26.26 -7.94 4.33
C ILE A 415 26.74 -6.60 4.86
N ARG A 416 25.93 -5.90 5.66
CA ARG A 416 26.31 -4.60 6.24
C ARG A 416 27.55 -4.79 7.13
N GLY A 417 28.64 -4.13 6.75
CA GLY A 417 29.94 -4.23 7.42
C GLY A 417 30.93 -5.22 6.78
N GLY A 418 30.55 -5.91 5.70
CA GLY A 418 31.44 -6.79 4.92
C GLY A 418 31.48 -6.45 3.43
N ASP A 419 32.29 -7.18 2.66
CA ASP A 419 32.24 -7.09 1.18
C ASP A 419 31.02 -7.86 0.63
N HIS A 420 30.85 -7.85 -0.69
CA HIS A 420 29.78 -8.56 -1.37
C HIS A 420 30.25 -9.91 -1.91
N VAL A 421 29.26 -10.75 -2.20
CA VAL A 421 29.39 -12.03 -2.84
C VAL A 421 28.46 -12.06 -4.05
N ASP A 422 29.00 -12.45 -5.19
CA ASP A 422 28.23 -12.67 -6.41
C ASP A 422 27.83 -14.15 -6.52
N ASP A 423 26.71 -14.41 -7.20
CA ASP A 423 26.29 -15.75 -7.64
C ASP A 423 26.25 -16.82 -6.54
N VAL A 424 25.46 -16.60 -5.49
CA VAL A 424 25.21 -17.58 -4.43
C VAL A 424 24.15 -18.59 -4.90
N PRO A 425 24.49 -19.88 -5.09
CA PRO A 425 23.53 -20.89 -5.56
C PRO A 425 22.35 -21.09 -4.62
N ALA A 426 21.27 -21.65 -5.15
CA ALA A 426 20.16 -22.13 -4.33
C ALA A 426 20.64 -23.20 -3.34
N ASP A 427 20.09 -23.18 -2.13
CA ASP A 427 20.43 -24.05 -0.99
C ASP A 427 21.91 -24.00 -0.54
N ALA A 428 22.67 -22.98 -0.94
CA ALA A 428 24.08 -22.82 -0.59
C ALA A 428 24.31 -21.83 0.56
N LEU A 429 25.36 -22.08 1.34
CA LEU A 429 25.92 -21.10 2.27
C LEU A 429 26.52 -19.93 1.48
N VAL A 430 26.30 -18.72 1.95
CA VAL A 430 26.96 -17.51 1.45
C VAL A 430 28.43 -17.63 1.86
N PRO A 431 29.36 -17.73 0.90
CA PRO A 431 30.78 -17.78 1.21
C PRO A 431 31.24 -16.50 1.89
N PRO A 432 32.39 -16.51 2.59
CA PRO A 432 32.99 -15.29 3.09
C PRO A 432 33.30 -14.34 1.92
N PRO A 433 33.22 -13.01 2.16
CA PRO A 433 33.45 -12.00 1.13
C PRO A 433 34.77 -12.22 0.38
N SER A 434 34.74 -12.09 -0.95
CA SER A 434 35.96 -12.12 -1.76
C SER A 434 36.67 -10.77 -1.67
N ARG A 435 38.01 -10.78 -1.57
CA ARG A 435 38.84 -9.55 -1.44
C ARG A 435 38.92 -8.67 -2.70
N ASP A 436 38.18 -8.99 -3.76
CA ASP A 436 38.21 -8.21 -4.99
C ASP A 436 37.15 -7.10 -4.97
N PRO A 437 37.56 -5.81 -4.96
CA PRO A 437 36.64 -4.69 -4.81
C PRO A 437 35.95 -4.40 -6.15
N ARG A 438 34.84 -5.09 -6.44
CA ARG A 438 33.88 -4.61 -7.44
C ARG A 438 32.99 -3.51 -6.85
N PRO A 439 32.56 -2.53 -7.66
CA PRO A 439 31.64 -1.50 -7.20
C PRO A 439 30.28 -2.12 -6.87
N LEU A 440 29.76 -1.80 -5.69
CA LEU A 440 28.45 -2.24 -5.24
C LEU A 440 27.32 -1.63 -6.10
N PRO A 441 26.25 -2.38 -6.40
CA PRO A 441 25.06 -1.81 -7.05
C PRO A 441 24.50 -0.62 -6.25
N SER A 442 24.06 0.43 -6.95
CA SER A 442 23.50 1.64 -6.31
C SER A 442 22.31 1.35 -5.39
N VAL A 443 21.47 0.38 -5.78
CA VAL A 443 20.34 -0.10 -4.97
C VAL A 443 20.81 -0.73 -3.67
N ALA A 444 21.84 -1.58 -3.72
CA ALA A 444 22.39 -2.22 -2.53
C ALA A 444 22.95 -1.16 -1.56
N LEU A 445 23.73 -0.20 -2.07
CA LEU A 445 24.27 0.91 -1.28
C LEU A 445 23.15 1.71 -0.58
N ALA A 446 22.13 2.11 -1.33
CA ALA A 446 21.01 2.90 -0.79
C ALA A 446 20.23 2.17 0.32
N LEU A 447 20.12 0.84 0.23
CA LEU A 447 19.45 0.03 1.26
C LEU A 447 20.34 -0.21 2.48
N LEU A 448 21.65 -0.46 2.28
CA LEU A 448 22.58 -0.77 3.37
C LEU A 448 22.77 0.37 4.37
N GLU A 449 22.56 1.62 3.96
CA GLU A 449 22.60 2.78 4.86
C GLU A 449 21.47 2.78 5.90
N LEU A 450 20.37 2.06 5.64
CA LEU A 450 19.12 2.13 6.39
C LEU A 450 18.79 0.85 7.17
N VAL A 451 19.55 -0.23 6.99
CA VAL A 451 19.35 -1.53 7.67
C VAL A 451 20.31 -1.66 8.85
N PRO A 452 20.00 -2.39 9.93
CA PRO A 452 20.91 -2.57 11.08
C PRO A 452 22.20 -3.32 10.71
N GLU A 453 23.22 -3.24 11.57
CA GLU A 453 24.43 -4.05 11.41
C GLU A 453 24.11 -5.55 11.40
N GLY A 454 24.87 -6.33 10.63
CA GLY A 454 24.62 -7.75 10.44
C GLY A 454 23.50 -8.09 9.47
N ALA A 455 22.65 -7.12 9.08
CA ALA A 455 21.65 -7.34 8.02
C ALA A 455 22.31 -7.54 6.65
N ALA A 456 21.61 -8.27 5.78
CA ALA A 456 22.06 -8.56 4.43
C ALA A 456 21.08 -8.01 3.38
N VAL A 457 21.62 -7.47 2.29
CA VAL A 457 20.88 -7.05 1.09
C VAL A 457 21.25 -7.98 -0.04
N ALA A 458 20.26 -8.59 -0.69
CA ALA A 458 20.49 -9.53 -1.78
C ALA A 458 19.59 -9.27 -2.99
N SER A 459 19.95 -9.81 -4.15
CA SER A 459 19.11 -9.81 -5.34
C SER A 459 19.12 -11.18 -6.03
N ASP A 460 18.02 -11.55 -6.65
CA ASP A 460 17.92 -12.69 -7.58
C ASP A 460 17.90 -12.24 -9.06
N GLY A 461 18.19 -10.95 -9.31
CA GLY A 461 18.09 -10.30 -10.62
C GLY A 461 16.69 -9.77 -10.98
N ALA A 462 15.63 -10.28 -10.34
CA ALA A 462 14.26 -9.78 -10.53
C ALA A 462 13.74 -9.00 -9.31
N ARG A 463 14.23 -9.33 -8.12
CA ARG A 463 13.79 -8.82 -6.83
C ARG A 463 15.00 -8.46 -5.97
N TRP A 464 14.74 -7.59 -5.01
CA TRP A 464 15.66 -7.24 -3.95
C TRP A 464 15.13 -7.75 -2.62
N PHE A 465 16.04 -8.18 -1.76
CA PHE A 465 15.75 -8.75 -0.45
C PHE A 465 16.57 -8.00 0.60
N VAL A 466 15.92 -7.61 1.69
CA VAL A 466 16.54 -7.12 2.91
C VAL A 466 16.28 -8.17 3.98
N ALA A 467 17.32 -8.90 4.36
CA ALA A 467 17.27 -9.93 5.38
C ALA A 467 17.84 -9.40 6.70
N LEU A 468 17.01 -9.38 7.73
CA LEU A 468 17.39 -8.92 9.07
C LEU A 468 18.09 -10.06 9.83
N PRO A 469 19.10 -9.76 10.66
CA PRO A 469 19.83 -10.76 11.41
C PRO A 469 18.88 -11.43 12.42
N SER A 470 18.98 -12.75 12.61
CA SER A 470 18.14 -13.52 13.53
C SER A 470 18.63 -13.42 14.99
N THR A 471 19.92 -13.15 15.18
CA THR A 471 20.49 -12.80 16.48
C THR A 471 20.47 -11.28 16.65
N VAL A 472 19.73 -10.79 17.64
CA VAL A 472 20.02 -9.46 18.19
C VAL A 472 21.44 -9.58 18.73
N LEU A 473 22.41 -8.93 18.10
CA LEU A 473 23.73 -8.75 18.66
C LEU A 473 23.53 -8.13 20.05
N ALA A 474 23.60 -8.97 21.08
CA ALA A 474 23.66 -8.53 22.45
C ALA A 474 24.89 -7.62 22.55
N GLU A 475 24.63 -6.33 22.73
CA GLU A 475 25.59 -5.30 23.15
C GLU A 475 27.04 -5.50 22.67
N ALA A 476 27.39 -4.91 21.53
CA ALA A 476 28.71 -4.30 21.40
C ALA A 476 28.61 -2.84 21.88
N VAL A 477 28.41 -2.66 23.19
CA VAL A 477 28.70 -1.39 23.85
C VAL A 477 29.99 -1.61 24.63
N PRO A 478 31.07 -0.83 24.38
CA PRO A 478 32.36 -1.00 25.04
C PRO A 478 32.32 -0.73 26.54
#